data_AF-G3HQ57-F1
#
_entry.id   AF-G3HQ57-F1
#
_cell.length_a   1.000
_cell.length_b   1.000
_cell.length_c   1.000
_cell.angle_alpha   90.00
_cell.angle_beta   90.00
_cell.angle_gamma   90.00
#
_symmetry.space_group_name_H-M   'P 1'
#
loop_
_entity.id
_entity.type
_entity.pdbx_description
1 polymer ?
#
loop_
_entity_poly.entity_id
_entity_poly.type
_entity_poly.pdbx_seq_one_letter_code
_entity_poly.pdbx_strand_id
1 'polypeptide(L)'
;MSCHASEYEGPFSRVSRVWTLTAPAPFADESSCQCQAPHEKLTIAQARLGTPVDRPVRVYADGIFDLFHSGHARALMQAKTLFPNSYLLVGGKKCIFFVQKLL
;
A
#
# COMPACT_ATOMS: atom_id res chain seq x y z
N MET A 1 -21.56 -14.82 36.52
CA MET A 1 -20.52 -13.78 36.63
C MET A 1 -19.92 -13.55 35.26
N SER A 2 -20.33 -12.47 34.60
CA SER A 2 -19.67 -11.94 33.40
C SER A 2 -18.50 -11.06 33.85
N CYS A 3 -17.28 -11.42 33.48
CA CYS A 3 -16.09 -10.61 33.75
C CYS A 3 -15.36 -10.38 32.42
N HIS A 4 -15.22 -9.11 32.05
CA HIS A 4 -14.39 -8.63 30.95
C HIS A 4 -12.92 -9.05 31.13
N ALA A 5 -12.24 -9.34 30.02
CA ALA A 5 -10.79 -9.22 29.92
C ALA A 5 -10.46 -8.43 28.65
N SER A 6 -9.86 -7.26 28.85
CA SER A 6 -9.16 -6.50 27.82
C SER A 6 -7.87 -7.23 27.45
N GLU A 7 -7.56 -7.35 26.17
CA GLU A 7 -6.19 -7.66 25.75
C GLU A 7 -5.66 -6.51 24.90
N TYR A 8 -4.75 -5.78 25.54
CA TYR A 8 -3.95 -4.70 25.01
C TYR A 8 -2.61 -5.33 24.61
N GLU A 9 -2.38 -5.61 23.32
CA GLU A 9 -1.09 -6.19 22.91
C GLU A 9 -0.61 -5.56 21.60
N GLY A 10 0.22 -4.52 21.72
CA GLY A 10 1.42 -4.41 20.87
C GLY A 10 2.59 -5.10 21.57
N PRO A 11 3.79 -5.26 20.96
CA PRO A 11 4.20 -4.86 19.62
C PRO A 11 4.76 -6.03 18.77
N PHE A 12 4.68 -5.87 17.45
CA PHE A 12 5.52 -6.57 16.46
C PHE A 12 5.42 -8.11 16.43
N SER A 13 4.23 -8.66 16.15
CA SER A 13 4.12 -10.04 15.68
C SER A 13 4.38 -10.10 14.18
N ARG A 14 5.54 -10.65 13.81
CA ARG A 14 5.98 -10.94 12.44
C ARG A 14 5.17 -12.12 11.86
N VAL A 15 3.85 -11.96 11.72
CA VAL A 15 3.02 -12.91 10.99
C VAL A 15 2.89 -12.38 9.56
N SER A 16 3.73 -12.88 8.66
CA SER A 16 3.49 -12.75 7.22
C SER A 16 2.25 -13.59 6.88
N ARG A 17 1.05 -13.02 7.07
CA ARG A 17 -0.13 -13.56 6.39
C ARG A 17 0.13 -13.41 4.90
N VAL A 18 0.45 -14.52 4.24
CA VAL A 18 0.45 -14.61 2.79
C VAL A 18 -1.01 -14.51 2.36
N TRP A 19 -1.46 -13.27 2.16
CA TRP A 19 -2.72 -13.01 1.50
C TRP A 19 -2.47 -13.18 0.02
N THR A 20 -2.93 -14.26 -0.57
CA THR A 20 -2.99 -14.40 -2.02
C THR A 20 -4.04 -13.41 -2.54
N LEU A 21 -3.64 -12.52 -3.46
CA LEU A 21 -4.59 -11.68 -4.15
C LEU A 21 -5.45 -12.54 -5.06
N THR A 22 -6.77 -12.49 -4.88
CA THR A 22 -7.74 -13.23 -5.70
C THR A 22 -8.44 -12.35 -6.74
N ALA A 23 -8.23 -11.04 -6.67
CA ALA A 23 -8.84 -10.05 -7.53
C ALA A 23 -7.79 -9.12 -8.14
N PRO A 24 -8.05 -8.55 -9.34
CA PRO A 24 -7.17 -7.56 -9.93
C PRO A 24 -7.09 -6.29 -9.08
N ALA A 25 -5.99 -5.55 -9.27
CA ALA A 25 -5.82 -4.19 -8.81
C ALA A 25 -7.03 -3.32 -9.21
N PRO A 26 -7.72 -2.63 -8.27
CA PRO A 26 -8.78 -1.72 -8.65
C PRO A 26 -8.17 -0.53 -9.42
N PHE A 27 -8.97 0.05 -10.32
CA PHE A 27 -8.61 1.31 -10.98
C PHE A 27 -8.98 2.49 -10.07
N ALA A 28 -8.22 3.58 -10.16
CA ALA A 28 -8.68 4.83 -9.59
C ALA A 28 -9.87 5.35 -10.41
N ASP A 29 -11.03 5.54 -9.78
CA ASP A 29 -12.18 6.22 -10.33
C ASP A 29 -12.28 7.64 -9.73
N GLU A 30 -13.09 8.49 -10.34
CA GLU A 30 -13.34 9.86 -9.85
C GLU A 30 -14.17 9.87 -8.54
N SER A 31 -14.77 8.73 -8.16
CA SER A 31 -15.79 8.63 -7.09
C SER A 31 -15.39 7.91 -5.80
N SER A 32 -14.28 7.15 -5.74
CA SER A 32 -13.93 6.33 -4.56
C SER A 32 -12.84 6.90 -3.64
N CYS A 33 -12.46 8.17 -3.77
CA CYS A 33 -11.49 8.79 -2.86
C CYS A 33 -12.08 9.10 -1.48
N GLN A 34 -12.64 8.10 -0.79
CA GLN A 34 -13.06 8.18 0.60
C GLN A 34 -11.87 8.12 1.57
N CYS A 35 -10.78 8.83 1.25
CA CYS A 35 -9.70 8.99 2.20
C CYS A 35 -9.98 10.18 3.11
N GLN A 36 -10.50 9.89 4.30
CA GLN A 36 -10.60 10.84 5.41
C GLN A 36 -9.23 11.29 5.95
N ALA A 37 -8.13 10.67 5.49
CA ALA A 37 -6.79 11.01 5.91
C ALA A 37 -6.41 12.43 5.42
N PRO A 38 -5.94 13.32 6.31
CA PRO A 38 -5.48 14.65 5.93
C PRO A 38 -4.43 14.59 4.82
N HIS A 39 -4.52 15.48 3.82
CA HIS A 39 -3.56 15.66 2.73
C HIS A 39 -2.22 16.28 3.19
N GLU A 40 -1.78 15.93 4.40
CA GLU A 40 -0.51 16.38 4.95
C GLU A 40 0.61 15.47 4.46
N LYS A 41 1.67 16.07 3.92
CA LYS A 41 2.84 15.34 3.44
C LYS A 41 3.60 14.74 4.62
N LEU A 42 3.82 13.43 4.58
CA LEU A 42 4.72 12.74 5.48
C LEU A 42 6.17 13.06 5.10
N THR A 43 7.03 13.26 6.10
CA THR A 43 8.47 13.31 5.85
C THR A 43 9.02 11.91 5.56
N ILE A 44 10.13 11.82 4.82
CA ILE A 44 10.79 10.55 4.52
C ILE A 44 11.21 9.82 5.81
N ALA A 45 11.66 10.57 6.83
CA ALA A 45 12.04 10.00 8.12
C ALA A 45 10.84 9.32 8.80
N GLN A 46 9.69 9.99 8.89
CA GLN A 46 8.46 9.43 9.45
C GLN A 46 7.98 8.21 8.65
N ALA A 47 8.03 8.29 7.32
CA ALA A 47 7.63 7.19 6.44
C ALA A 47 8.51 5.93 6.66
N ARG A 48 9.80 6.10 6.96
CA ARG A 48 10.73 5.00 7.28
C ARG A 48 10.49 4.38 8.65
N LEU A 49 10.07 5.18 9.64
CA LEU A 49 9.73 4.68 10.98
C LEU A 49 8.47 3.82 10.99
N GLY A 50 7.60 4.02 10.00
CA GLY A 50 6.35 3.29 9.85
C GLY A 50 5.15 4.14 10.23
N THR A 51 4.09 4.00 9.45
CA THR A 51 2.85 4.75 9.62
C THR A 51 1.73 3.86 10.16
N PRO A 52 0.73 4.43 10.84
CA PRO A 52 -0.48 3.71 11.27
C PRO A 52 -1.14 2.94 10.12
N VAL A 53 -1.82 1.84 10.44
CA VAL A 53 -2.42 0.91 9.45
C VAL A 53 -3.46 1.61 8.58
N ASP A 54 -4.20 2.57 9.14
CA ASP A 54 -5.20 3.40 8.49
C ASP A 54 -4.60 4.52 7.61
N ARG A 55 -3.29 4.78 7.72
CA ARG A 55 -2.57 5.80 6.95
C ARG A 55 -1.30 5.24 6.31
N PRO A 56 -1.40 4.35 5.31
CA PRO A 56 -0.24 3.87 4.58
C PRO A 56 0.45 5.00 3.78
N VAL A 57 1.76 4.90 3.61
CA VAL A 57 2.54 5.82 2.77
C VAL A 57 2.16 5.59 1.31
N ARG A 58 1.56 6.60 0.67
CA ARG A 58 1.18 6.53 -0.75
C ARG A 58 2.40 6.78 -1.63
N VAL A 59 2.78 5.77 -2.42
CA VAL A 59 3.87 5.85 -3.39
C VAL A 59 3.24 5.86 -4.78
N TYR A 60 3.59 6.84 -5.61
CA TYR A 60 3.15 6.90 -7.01
C TYR A 60 4.32 6.53 -7.92
N ALA A 61 4.10 5.54 -8.80
CA ALA A 61 5.06 5.12 -9.82
C ALA A 61 4.43 5.30 -11.20
N ASP A 62 4.97 6.22 -12.00
CA ASP A 62 4.53 6.46 -13.37
C ASP A 62 5.38 5.68 -14.37
N GLY A 63 4.78 5.24 -15.47
CA GLY A 63 5.50 4.51 -16.51
C GLY A 63 4.66 4.12 -17.72
N ILE A 64 5.35 3.89 -18.82
CA ILE A 64 4.77 3.26 -20.00
C ILE A 64 5.01 1.76 -19.85
N PHE A 65 4.02 1.05 -19.31
CA PHE A 65 4.08 -0.40 -19.07
C PHE A 65 3.71 -1.22 -20.32
N ASP A 66 4.17 -0.78 -21.49
CA ASP A 66 3.97 -1.50 -22.75
C ASP A 66 4.80 -2.79 -22.74
N LEU A 67 4.23 -3.89 -23.25
CA LEU A 67 4.86 -5.23 -23.23
C LEU A 67 5.39 -5.63 -21.84
N PHE A 68 4.49 -5.66 -20.85
CA PHE A 68 4.86 -5.90 -19.45
C PHE A 68 5.79 -7.11 -19.26
N HIS A 69 6.99 -6.85 -18.73
CA HIS A 69 8.05 -7.84 -18.50
C HIS A 69 8.64 -7.73 -17.09
N SER A 70 9.55 -8.64 -16.74
CA SER A 70 10.14 -8.75 -15.40
C SER A 70 10.80 -7.46 -14.88
N GLY A 71 11.38 -6.66 -15.78
CA GLY A 71 11.91 -5.32 -15.44
C GLY A 71 10.87 -4.40 -14.80
N HIS A 72 9.66 -4.33 -15.37
CA HIS A 72 8.56 -3.53 -14.81
C HIS A 72 8.12 -4.06 -13.45
N ALA A 73 7.93 -5.38 -13.34
CA ALA A 73 7.53 -6.01 -12.08
C ALA A 73 8.52 -5.75 -10.94
N ARG A 74 9.84 -5.80 -11.24
CA ARG A 74 10.89 -5.51 -10.26
C ARG A 74 10.98 -4.04 -9.86
N ALA A 75 10.73 -3.11 -10.79
CA ALA A 75 10.64 -1.70 -10.45
C ALA A 75 9.46 -1.41 -9.49
N LEU A 76 8.30 -2.01 -9.77
CA LEU A 76 7.13 -1.90 -8.90
C LEU A 76 7.32 -2.59 -7.54
N MET A 77 8.01 -3.72 -7.51
CA MET A 77 8.45 -4.39 -6.28
C MET A 77 9.25 -3.42 -5.40
N GLN A 78 10.29 -2.80 -5.97
CA GLN A 78 11.14 -1.87 -5.25
C GLN A 78 10.34 -0.71 -4.69
N ALA A 79 9.45 -0.11 -5.52
CA ALA A 79 8.56 0.97 -5.11
C ALA A 79 7.64 0.57 -3.94
N LYS A 80 7.09 -0.65 -3.97
CA LYS A 80 6.25 -1.19 -2.89
C LYS A 80 7.05 -1.37 -1.59
N THR A 81 8.31 -1.78 -1.69
CA THR A 81 9.17 -2.05 -0.52
C THR A 81 9.89 -0.82 0.05
N LEU A 82 9.69 0.39 -0.52
CA LEU A 82 10.34 1.62 -0.04
C LEU A 82 10.05 1.93 1.44
N PHE A 83 8.86 1.56 1.92
CA PHE A 83 8.39 1.84 3.28
C PHE A 83 7.69 0.61 3.87
N PRO A 84 7.75 0.43 5.20
CA PRO A 84 7.16 -0.74 5.88
C PRO A 84 5.64 -0.82 5.73
N ASN A 85 4.95 0.33 5.60
CA ASN A 85 3.52 0.41 5.36
C ASN A 85 3.25 1.32 4.16
N SER A 86 3.19 0.75 2.96
CA SER A 86 3.05 1.49 1.70
C SER A 86 1.79 1.12 0.92
N TYR A 87 1.31 2.04 0.10
CA TYR A 87 0.19 1.89 -0.82
C TYR A 87 0.69 2.35 -2.20
N LEU A 88 0.86 1.43 -3.15
CA LEU A 88 1.49 1.71 -4.44
C LEU A 88 0.44 2.02 -5.50
N LEU A 89 0.42 3.26 -5.96
CA LEU A 89 -0.35 3.76 -7.09
C LEU A 89 0.54 3.71 -8.33
N VAL A 90 0.04 3.17 -9.43
CA VAL A 90 0.80 3.00 -10.67
C VAL A 90 0.11 3.73 -11.80
N GLY A 91 0.72 4.81 -12.30
CA GLY A 91 0.22 5.57 -13.43
C GLY A 91 0.65 4.95 -14.75
N GLY A 92 -0.29 4.77 -15.68
CA GLY A 92 -0.01 4.45 -17.07
C GLY A 92 -0.80 5.34 -18.03
N LYS A 93 -0.44 5.34 -19.32
CA LYS A 93 -1.04 6.22 -20.34
C LYS A 93 -2.55 6.04 -20.56
N LYS A 94 -3.18 5.00 -19.99
CA LYS A 94 -4.64 4.78 -20.12
C LYS A 94 -5.43 4.75 -18.82
N CYS A 95 -4.86 4.32 -17.69
CA CYS A 95 -5.52 4.33 -16.37
C CYS A 95 -4.46 4.28 -15.26
N ILE A 96 -4.78 4.83 -14.08
CA ILE A 96 -4.02 4.57 -12.85
C ILE A 96 -4.42 3.20 -12.32
N PHE A 97 -3.47 2.27 -12.27
CA PHE A 97 -3.60 0.96 -11.64
C PHE A 97 -3.28 1.06 -10.16
N PHE A 98 -4.06 0.38 -9.30
CA PHE A 98 -3.74 0.32 -7.88
C PHE A 98 -3.10 -1.00 -7.47
N VAL A 99 -1.78 -1.00 -7.26
CA VAL A 99 -1.04 -2.19 -6.80
C VAL A 99 -1.15 -2.31 -5.28
N GLN A 100 -2.33 -2.73 -4.78
CA GLN A 100 -2.37 -3.34 -3.46
C GLN A 100 -1.73 -4.72 -3.59
N LYS A 101 -0.43 -4.78 -3.27
CA LYS A 101 0.23 -6.03 -2.83
C LYS A 101 0.54 -7.03 -3.94
N LEU A 102 1.11 -6.57 -5.06
CA LEU A 102 2.04 -7.44 -5.77
C LEU A 102 3.25 -7.62 -4.87
N LEU A 103 3.44 -8.86 -4.40
CA LEU A 103 4.57 -9.46 -3.66
C LEU A 103 4.39 -9.58 -2.14
#